data_AF-A0AAD0X9F0-F1
#
_entry.id   AF-A0AAD0X9F0-F1
#
_cell.length_a   1.000
_cell.length_b   1.000
_cell.length_c   1.000
_cell.angle_alpha   90.00
_cell.angle_beta   90.00
_cell.angle_gamma   90.00
#
_symmetry.space_group_name_H-M   'P 1'
#
loop_
_entity.id
_entity.type
_entity.pdbx_description
1 polymer ?
#
loop_
_entity_poly.entity_id
_entity_poly.type
_entity_poly.pdbx_seq_one_letter_code
_entity_poly.pdbx_strand_id
1 'polypeptide(L)'
;MNLAEIKTGNYRSLLGSDWKMIGAKVNYHKGNGMEFDTSQVDGQLSIAKDKITTGTLTVTKNSIAVDGKNEVTQLRNNGKTFSVSTENDDDSNWAMTFYPVGTTSDYQVDGTSSTNRQNLITVWTSNNNYTQVFAQDTTSASSTTAANQKNGALWNTSKDKQLDAFMTQWSQTMNQDYTKYDGVHELDISTGLLYPRHLSDVIFKGQRASIAWAPSGKGTHEYNVVAIYNHDGTEPPLPNHITYFFAFRNDSPIVLVDQSRDGTPTLGETENVKLKEGFARIARN
;
A
#
# COMPACT_ATOMS: atom_id res chain seq x y z
N MET A 1 1.63 6.29 -3.17
CA MET A 1 1.88 7.44 -4.07
C MET A 1 0.86 7.43 -5.20
N ASN A 2 0.03 8.48 -5.31
CA ASN A 2 -0.95 8.63 -6.40
C ASN A 2 -0.48 9.72 -7.37
N LEU A 3 0.02 9.35 -8.55
CA LEU A 3 0.51 10.32 -9.53
C LEU A 3 -0.60 11.23 -10.10
N ALA A 4 -1.86 10.79 -10.12
CA ALA A 4 -2.96 11.63 -10.60
C ALA A 4 -3.22 12.80 -9.65
N GLU A 5 -3.17 12.56 -8.34
CA GLU A 5 -3.26 13.62 -7.32
C GLU A 5 -2.05 14.55 -7.37
N ILE A 6 -0.84 14.00 -7.43
CA ILE A 6 0.41 14.77 -7.43
C ILE A 6 0.48 15.71 -8.63
N LYS A 7 -0.01 15.27 -9.80
CA LYS A 7 -0.14 16.11 -11.01
C LYS A 7 -1.07 17.30 -10.84
N THR A 8 -1.92 17.32 -9.82
CA THR A 8 -2.82 18.43 -9.53
C THR A 8 -2.36 19.27 -8.33
N GLY A 9 -1.15 19.01 -7.81
CA GLY A 9 -0.66 19.68 -6.62
C GLY A 9 -1.15 19.11 -5.31
N ASN A 10 -1.85 17.97 -5.35
CA ASN A 10 -2.36 17.31 -4.17
C ASN A 10 -1.37 16.22 -3.74
N TYR A 11 -0.67 16.47 -2.64
CA TYR A 11 0.36 15.58 -2.11
C TYR A 11 -0.16 14.70 -0.95
N ARG A 12 -1.49 14.63 -0.75
CA ARG A 12 -2.07 13.85 0.35
C ARG A 12 -1.72 12.37 0.29
N SER A 13 -1.62 11.79 -0.91
CA SER A 13 -1.16 10.40 -1.09
C SER A 13 0.31 10.13 -0.73
N LEU A 14 1.06 11.17 -0.34
CA LEU A 14 2.43 11.08 0.19
C LEU A 14 2.48 11.26 1.71
N LEU A 15 1.39 11.73 2.33
CA LEU A 15 1.28 11.92 3.78
C LEU A 15 1.06 10.59 4.52
N GLY A 16 1.39 10.56 5.81
CA GLY A 16 1.20 9.38 6.67
C GLY A 16 2.27 8.30 6.51
N SER A 17 3.36 8.62 5.83
CA SER A 17 4.58 7.81 5.80
C SER A 17 5.78 8.71 6.04
N ASP A 18 6.79 8.18 6.70
CA ASP A 18 8.06 8.86 6.80
C ASP A 18 8.80 8.75 5.47
N TRP A 19 9.49 9.82 5.09
CA TRP A 19 10.34 9.84 3.90
C TRP A 19 11.76 10.05 4.35
N LYS A 20 12.58 9.01 4.21
CA LYS A 20 13.98 9.03 4.64
C LYS A 20 14.88 9.05 3.44
N MET A 21 15.90 9.89 3.48
CA MET A 21 16.95 9.84 2.49
C MET A 21 17.72 8.52 2.65
N ILE A 22 17.83 7.75 1.57
CA ILE A 22 18.51 6.45 1.55
C ILE A 22 19.88 6.51 0.86
N GLY A 23 20.21 7.66 0.29
CA GLY A 23 21.45 7.86 -0.45
C GLY A 23 21.34 9.05 -1.39
N ALA A 24 22.46 9.36 -2.03
CA ALA A 24 22.53 10.31 -3.11
C ALA A 24 23.22 9.73 -4.34
N LYS A 25 22.74 10.10 -5.53
CA LYS A 25 23.45 9.82 -6.78
C LYS A 25 24.44 10.96 -7.03
N VAL A 26 25.73 10.65 -7.04
CA VAL A 26 26.83 11.62 -7.06
C VAL A 26 27.88 11.25 -8.12
N ASN A 27 28.57 12.26 -8.66
CA ASN A 27 29.74 12.03 -9.50
C ASN A 27 31.01 12.32 -8.69
N TYR A 28 31.80 11.31 -8.37
CA TYR A 28 33.09 11.53 -7.70
C TYR A 28 34.22 11.93 -8.67
N HIS A 29 33.92 12.14 -9.95
CA HIS A 29 34.88 12.46 -11.00
C HIS A 29 36.02 11.42 -11.14
N LYS A 30 35.74 10.15 -10.79
CA LYS A 30 36.67 9.02 -10.88
C LYS A 30 36.64 8.28 -12.23
N GLY A 31 35.83 8.73 -13.19
CA GLY A 31 35.70 8.13 -14.53
C GLY A 31 34.61 7.05 -14.68
N ASN A 32 33.98 6.62 -13.58
CA ASN A 32 32.93 5.57 -13.59
C ASN A 32 31.50 6.12 -13.77
N GLY A 33 31.35 7.43 -13.97
CA GLY A 33 30.05 8.09 -14.05
C GLY A 33 29.40 8.33 -12.68
N MET A 34 28.07 8.29 -12.65
CA MET A 34 27.27 8.55 -11.46
C MET A 34 27.16 7.31 -10.57
N GLU A 35 27.53 7.43 -9.30
CA GLU A 35 27.44 6.35 -8.30
C GLU A 35 26.33 6.66 -7.30
N PHE A 36 25.61 5.63 -6.85
CA PHE A 36 24.63 5.77 -5.77
C PHE A 36 25.31 5.53 -4.42
N ASP A 37 25.55 6.60 -3.68
CA ASP A 37 26.20 6.61 -2.38
C ASP A 37 25.16 6.56 -1.25
N THR A 38 25.07 5.42 -0.58
CA THR A 38 24.15 5.19 0.55
C THR A 38 24.65 5.76 1.88
N SER A 39 25.86 6.33 1.92
CA SER A 39 26.37 7.04 3.11
C SER A 39 25.83 8.47 3.23
N GLN A 40 25.31 9.05 2.14
CA GLN A 40 24.71 10.39 2.11
C GLN A 40 23.23 10.31 2.51
N VAL A 41 22.91 10.64 3.76
CA VAL A 41 21.55 10.45 4.33
C VAL A 41 21.08 11.65 5.17
N ASP A 42 21.73 12.80 5.02
CA ASP A 42 21.50 14.01 5.81
C ASP A 42 20.33 14.89 5.32
N GLY A 43 19.87 14.67 4.08
CA GLY A 43 18.76 15.40 3.49
C GLY A 43 17.42 15.12 4.20
N GLN A 44 16.58 16.15 4.28
CA GLN A 44 15.25 16.07 4.88
C GLN A 44 14.17 16.48 3.87
N LEU A 45 13.10 15.69 3.82
CA LEU A 45 11.93 15.96 3.00
C LEU A 45 10.73 16.23 3.90
N SER A 46 10.14 17.42 3.80
CA SER A 46 8.90 17.75 4.50
C SER A 46 7.75 17.82 3.51
N ILE A 47 6.67 17.12 3.81
CA ILE A 47 5.50 17.01 2.94
C ILE A 47 4.26 17.53 3.67
N ALA A 48 3.58 18.47 3.04
CA ALA A 48 2.24 18.94 3.40
C ALA A 48 1.25 18.58 2.30
N LYS A 49 -0.05 18.80 2.55
CA LYS A 49 -1.14 18.45 1.59
C LYS A 49 -0.99 19.08 0.20
N ASP A 50 -0.33 20.23 0.12
CA ASP A 50 -0.25 21.11 -1.05
C ASP A 50 1.16 21.64 -1.33
N LYS A 51 2.15 21.25 -0.51
CA LYS A 51 3.54 21.68 -0.63
C LYS A 51 4.53 20.59 -0.23
N ILE A 52 5.69 20.53 -0.88
CA ILE A 52 6.85 19.72 -0.49
C ILE A 52 8.06 20.64 -0.35
N THR A 53 8.89 20.44 0.68
CA THR A 53 10.14 21.19 0.87
C THR A 53 11.33 20.29 1.18
N THR A 54 12.49 20.69 0.67
CA THR A 54 13.79 20.04 0.91
C THR A 54 14.88 21.08 0.71
N GLY A 55 15.61 21.43 1.76
CA GLY A 55 16.57 22.54 1.73
C GLY A 55 15.94 23.83 1.20
N THR A 56 16.48 24.34 0.09
CA THR A 56 16.05 25.58 -0.58
C THR A 56 14.88 25.38 -1.55
N LEU A 57 14.57 24.14 -1.90
CA LEU A 57 13.55 23.80 -2.88
C LEU A 57 12.17 23.70 -2.22
N THR A 58 11.19 24.37 -2.83
CA THR A 58 9.77 24.24 -2.50
C THR A 58 8.98 23.88 -3.76
N VAL A 59 8.13 22.86 -3.69
CA VAL A 59 7.18 22.52 -4.76
C VAL A 59 5.77 22.76 -4.26
N THR A 60 4.99 23.60 -4.96
CA THR A 60 3.59 23.92 -4.60
C THR A 60 2.72 23.91 -5.86
N LYS A 61 1.64 23.14 -5.89
CA LYS A 61 0.71 23.06 -7.04
C LYS A 61 1.38 22.93 -8.42
N ASN A 62 2.52 22.23 -8.46
CA ASN A 62 3.35 22.01 -9.65
C ASN A 62 4.21 23.19 -10.09
N SER A 63 4.41 24.19 -9.23
CA SER A 63 5.44 25.21 -9.41
C SER A 63 6.62 24.93 -8.49
N ILE A 64 7.83 25.17 -8.99
CA ILE A 64 9.04 25.16 -8.17
C ILE A 64 9.32 26.58 -7.70
N ALA A 65 9.74 26.69 -6.44
CA ALA A 65 10.46 27.85 -5.94
C ALA A 65 11.80 27.43 -5.36
N VAL A 66 12.85 28.19 -5.68
CA VAL A 66 14.21 28.02 -5.15
C VAL A 66 14.54 29.26 -4.33
N ASP A 67 14.95 29.07 -3.08
CA ASP A 67 15.23 30.18 -2.13
C ASP A 67 14.04 31.16 -2.00
N GLY A 68 12.82 30.62 -2.09
CA GLY A 68 11.58 31.38 -1.99
C GLY A 68 11.19 32.18 -3.26
N LYS A 69 11.97 32.10 -4.33
CA LYS A 69 11.65 32.70 -5.63
C LYS A 69 11.00 31.68 -6.54
N ASN A 70 9.87 32.02 -7.16
CA ASN A 70 9.19 31.13 -8.09
C ASN A 70 9.97 31.03 -9.40
N GLU A 71 10.11 29.80 -9.90
CA GLU A 71 10.83 29.47 -11.13
C GLU A 71 9.87 29.09 -12.26
N VAL A 72 10.32 29.25 -13.50
CA VAL A 72 9.62 28.67 -14.66
C VAL A 72 9.67 27.16 -14.53
N THR A 73 8.52 26.50 -14.63
CA THR A 73 8.39 25.08 -14.28
C THR A 73 7.91 24.26 -15.47
N GLN A 74 8.63 23.19 -15.76
CA GLN A 74 8.27 22.17 -16.74
C GLN A 74 7.72 20.92 -16.03
N LEU A 75 6.66 20.34 -16.58
CA LEU A 75 6.05 19.10 -16.08
C LEU A 75 6.31 17.96 -17.07
N ARG A 76 6.84 16.84 -16.57
CA ARG A 76 7.07 15.63 -17.38
C ARG A 76 6.29 14.46 -16.79
N ASN A 77 5.57 13.74 -17.63
CA ASN A 77 4.79 12.57 -17.25
C ASN A 77 4.88 11.54 -18.37
N ASN A 78 5.47 10.37 -18.09
CA ASN A 78 5.57 9.28 -19.05
C ASN A 78 4.60 8.11 -18.74
N GLY A 79 3.63 8.34 -17.85
CA GLY A 79 2.68 7.33 -17.38
C GLY A 79 3.21 6.45 -16.23
N LYS A 80 4.52 6.37 -16.04
CA LYS A 80 5.16 5.62 -14.93
C LYS A 80 5.69 6.53 -13.83
N THR A 81 6.24 7.68 -14.21
CA THR A 81 6.80 8.68 -13.29
C THR A 81 6.22 10.05 -13.59
N PHE A 82 6.34 10.94 -12.61
CA PHE A 82 6.00 12.35 -12.76
C PHE A 82 7.16 13.21 -12.27
N SER A 83 7.54 14.23 -13.02
CA SER A 83 8.59 15.17 -12.65
C SER A 83 8.08 16.60 -12.76
N VAL A 84 8.52 17.42 -11.81
CA VAL A 84 8.43 18.88 -11.83
C VAL A 84 9.87 19.38 -11.87
N SER A 85 10.24 20.18 -12.86
CA SER A 85 11.60 20.71 -13.01
C SER A 85 11.62 22.18 -13.37
N THR A 86 12.69 22.89 -13.04
CA THR A 86 12.91 24.24 -13.55
C THR A 86 13.21 24.21 -15.04
N GLU A 87 12.99 25.33 -15.71
CA GLU A 87 13.32 25.58 -17.11
C GLU A 87 14.13 26.89 -17.17
N ASN A 88 15.38 26.83 -16.68
CA ASN A 88 16.27 27.98 -16.61
C ASN A 88 17.54 27.72 -17.45
N ASP A 89 17.98 28.73 -18.21
CA ASP A 89 19.17 28.65 -19.06
C ASP A 89 20.45 29.15 -18.36
N ASP A 90 20.33 30.07 -17.40
CA ASP A 90 21.48 30.78 -16.78
C ASP A 90 21.75 30.42 -15.30
N ASP A 91 20.90 29.59 -14.69
CA ASP A 91 20.97 29.21 -13.27
C ASP A 91 20.98 27.69 -13.06
N SER A 92 21.22 27.27 -11.82
CA SER A 92 21.14 25.85 -11.45
C SER A 92 19.71 25.33 -11.64
N ASN A 93 19.57 24.28 -12.44
CA ASN A 93 18.30 23.62 -12.66
C ASN A 93 18.00 22.62 -11.54
N TRP A 94 16.72 22.51 -11.18
CA TRP A 94 16.24 21.58 -10.16
C TRP A 94 15.15 20.69 -10.74
N ALA A 95 15.07 19.45 -10.25
CA ALA A 95 13.97 18.56 -10.57
C ALA A 95 13.55 17.73 -9.36
N MET A 96 12.25 17.66 -9.11
CA MET A 96 11.64 16.70 -8.20
C MET A 96 10.92 15.63 -9.00
N THR A 97 11.31 14.36 -8.84
CA THR A 97 10.68 13.24 -9.56
C THR A 97 10.06 12.24 -8.59
N PHE A 98 8.84 11.82 -8.90
CA PHE A 98 8.04 10.88 -8.15
C PHE A 98 8.05 9.52 -8.87
N TYR A 99 8.59 8.51 -8.19
CA TYR A 99 8.68 7.13 -8.65
C TYR A 99 7.78 6.23 -7.82
N PRO A 100 6.63 5.78 -8.35
CA PRO A 100 5.88 4.69 -7.75
C PRO A 100 6.74 3.43 -7.61
N VAL A 101 6.37 2.53 -6.72
CA VAL A 101 6.98 1.19 -6.61
C VAL A 101 7.07 0.53 -7.99
N GLY A 102 8.23 -0.02 -8.31
CA GLY A 102 8.47 -0.80 -9.51
C GLY A 102 8.76 -0.02 -10.79
N THR A 103 9.04 1.29 -10.71
CA THR A 103 9.16 2.19 -11.87
C THR A 103 10.59 2.57 -12.25
N THR A 104 11.59 2.36 -11.39
CA THR A 104 13.00 2.64 -11.67
C THR A 104 13.92 1.57 -11.10
N SER A 105 15.06 1.35 -11.75
CA SER A 105 16.20 0.54 -11.27
C SER A 105 17.41 1.39 -10.88
N ASP A 106 17.31 2.72 -10.94
CA ASP A 106 18.47 3.62 -10.90
C ASP A 106 19.02 3.91 -9.49
N TYR A 107 18.29 3.49 -8.45
CA TYR A 107 18.53 3.85 -7.05
C TYR A 107 18.45 2.63 -6.11
N GLN A 108 19.03 1.51 -6.55
CA GLN A 108 19.00 0.25 -5.81
C GLN A 108 20.03 0.23 -4.67
N VAL A 109 19.63 -0.30 -3.52
CA VAL A 109 20.51 -0.52 -2.36
C VAL A 109 21.13 -1.93 -2.38
N ASP A 110 20.50 -2.89 -3.08
CA ASP A 110 20.78 -4.32 -2.89
C ASP A 110 21.47 -5.00 -4.11
N GLY A 111 21.84 -4.25 -5.16
CA GLY A 111 22.55 -4.77 -6.34
C GLY A 111 21.80 -5.82 -7.18
N THR A 112 20.56 -6.15 -6.83
CA THR A 112 19.69 -7.01 -7.64
C THR A 112 19.02 -6.16 -8.71
N SER A 113 19.03 -6.58 -9.98
CA SER A 113 18.42 -5.87 -11.14
C SER A 113 16.88 -5.70 -11.08
N SER A 114 16.30 -5.71 -9.89
CA SER A 114 14.89 -5.49 -9.60
C SER A 114 14.57 -4.01 -9.46
N THR A 115 13.37 -3.61 -9.88
CA THR A 115 12.92 -2.22 -9.74
C THR A 115 12.69 -1.84 -8.28
N ASN A 116 12.60 -0.54 -8.00
CA ASN A 116 12.45 0.02 -6.65
C ASN A 116 11.28 -0.61 -5.89
N ARG A 117 11.54 -1.11 -4.68
CA ARG A 117 10.55 -1.82 -3.85
C ARG A 117 9.65 -0.89 -3.03
N GLN A 118 10.02 0.39 -2.93
CA GLN A 118 9.30 1.45 -2.22
C GLN A 118 9.06 2.62 -3.17
N ASN A 119 8.07 3.46 -2.87
CA ASN A 119 7.93 4.72 -3.58
C ASN A 119 9.17 5.58 -3.30
N LEU A 120 9.71 6.22 -4.34
CA LEU A 120 10.85 7.12 -4.22
C LEU A 120 10.45 8.53 -4.65
N ILE A 121 11.04 9.52 -3.97
CA ILE A 121 11.07 10.91 -4.41
C ILE A 121 12.53 11.26 -4.58
N THR A 122 12.89 11.75 -5.76
CA THR A 122 14.25 12.25 -6.00
C THR A 122 14.24 13.76 -6.15
N VAL A 123 15.34 14.36 -5.72
CA VAL A 123 15.59 15.80 -5.83
C VAL A 123 16.93 15.96 -6.50
N TRP A 124 16.94 16.40 -7.74
CA TRP A 124 18.13 16.61 -8.55
C TRP A 124 18.44 18.10 -8.65
N THR A 125 19.72 18.44 -8.66
CA THR A 125 20.24 19.77 -8.99
C THR A 125 21.37 19.68 -10.02
N SER A 126 21.38 20.59 -10.99
CA SER A 126 22.36 20.59 -12.09
C SER A 126 23.75 21.09 -11.67
N ASN A 127 23.84 21.93 -10.64
CA ASN A 127 25.10 22.59 -10.23
C ASN A 127 26.24 21.60 -10.02
N ASN A 128 26.01 20.61 -9.16
CA ASN A 128 26.93 19.52 -8.86
C ASN A 128 26.42 18.15 -9.34
N ASN A 129 25.39 18.14 -10.20
CA ASN A 129 24.71 16.96 -10.70
C ASN A 129 24.30 15.97 -9.58
N TYR A 130 23.90 16.50 -8.43
CA TYR A 130 23.60 15.74 -7.22
C TYR A 130 22.12 15.37 -7.17
N THR A 131 21.82 14.10 -6.88
CA THR A 131 20.45 13.62 -6.73
C THR A 131 20.23 13.04 -5.34
N GLN A 132 19.43 13.70 -4.51
CA GLN A 132 18.95 13.08 -3.27
C GLN A 132 17.88 12.05 -3.58
N VAL A 133 17.89 10.92 -2.88
CA VAL A 133 16.89 9.87 -3.03
C VAL A 133 16.21 9.62 -1.70
N PHE A 134 14.93 9.97 -1.63
CA PHE A 134 14.08 9.71 -0.48
C PHE A 134 13.22 8.48 -0.76
N ALA A 135 13.29 7.49 0.11
CA ALA A 135 12.41 6.34 0.08
C ALA A 135 11.29 6.50 1.10
N GLN A 136 10.10 6.03 0.74
CA GLN A 136 8.98 5.92 1.65
C GLN A 136 9.29 4.83 2.69
N ASP A 137 9.55 5.24 3.91
CA ASP A 137 9.68 4.36 5.06
C ASP A 137 8.28 3.99 5.56
N THR A 138 7.97 2.70 5.44
CA THR A 138 6.71 2.10 5.91
C THR A 138 6.83 1.54 7.33
N THR A 139 8.01 1.66 7.96
CA THR A 139 8.32 1.11 9.28
C THR A 139 8.30 2.13 10.42
N SER A 140 8.12 3.41 10.14
CA SER A 140 8.06 4.46 11.15
C SER A 140 6.63 5.01 11.28
N ALA A 141 5.78 4.21 11.92
CA ALA A 141 4.58 4.70 12.58
C ALA A 141 4.59 4.15 14.02
N SER A 142 5.47 4.70 14.86
CA SER A 142 5.29 4.61 16.32
C SER A 142 6.05 5.68 17.10
N SER A 143 5.30 6.22 18.07
CA SER A 143 5.64 7.12 19.17
C SER A 143 5.78 8.61 18.82
N THR A 144 5.09 9.58 19.45
CA THR A 144 4.04 9.56 20.49
C THR A 144 3.51 11.00 20.59
N THR A 145 2.20 11.19 20.52
CA THR A 145 1.47 12.08 21.45
C THR A 145 0.00 11.73 21.40
N ALA A 146 -0.48 11.19 22.51
CA ALA A 146 -1.87 10.86 22.75
C ALA A 146 -2.69 12.15 22.93
N ALA A 147 -3.78 12.29 22.18
CA ALA A 147 -5.10 12.72 22.67
C ALA A 147 -6.07 12.92 21.49
N ASN A 148 -7.02 11.99 21.37
CA ASN A 148 -8.35 12.13 20.74
C ASN A 148 -8.50 12.50 19.25
N GLN A 149 -9.31 11.69 18.54
CA GLN A 149 -9.96 11.90 17.21
C GLN A 149 -9.02 11.61 15.99
N LYS A 150 -9.25 10.72 15.01
CA LYS A 150 -10.48 10.22 14.35
C LYS A 150 -10.24 8.94 13.52
N ASN A 151 -11.13 7.97 13.72
CA ASN A 151 -11.73 6.98 12.80
C ASN A 151 -11.40 7.12 11.28
N GLY A 152 -10.31 6.51 10.80
CA GLY A 152 -10.08 6.26 9.37
C GLY A 152 -10.34 4.79 9.06
N ALA A 153 -11.24 4.50 8.11
CA ALA A 153 -11.51 3.14 7.66
C ALA A 153 -10.27 2.52 6.99
N LEU A 154 -9.89 1.31 7.38
CA LEU A 154 -8.85 0.51 6.73
C LEU A 154 -9.33 -0.09 5.41
N TRP A 155 -10.64 -0.26 5.25
CA TRP A 155 -11.28 -0.86 4.10
C TRP A 155 -12.28 0.09 3.46
N ASN A 156 -12.39 0.02 2.14
CA ASN A 156 -13.27 0.87 1.34
C ASN A 156 -13.68 0.15 0.05
N THR A 157 -14.63 0.73 -0.69
CA THR A 157 -15.19 0.16 -1.93
C THR A 157 -14.14 -0.06 -3.04
N SER A 158 -13.08 0.75 -3.11
CA SER A 158 -12.02 0.56 -4.11
C SER A 158 -11.19 -0.70 -3.82
N LYS A 159 -10.82 -0.90 -2.56
CA LYS A 159 -10.15 -2.12 -2.08
C LYS A 159 -11.05 -3.34 -2.26
N ASP A 160 -12.33 -3.19 -1.95
CA ASP A 160 -13.33 -4.24 -2.12
C ASP A 160 -13.47 -4.68 -3.58
N LYS A 161 -13.53 -3.73 -4.53
CA LYS A 161 -13.53 -4.04 -5.97
C LYS A 161 -12.25 -4.72 -6.45
N GLN A 162 -11.08 -4.32 -5.91
CA GLN A 162 -9.81 -4.99 -6.21
C GLN A 162 -9.80 -6.42 -5.67
N LEU A 163 -10.38 -6.64 -4.49
CA LEU A 163 -10.54 -7.96 -3.89
C LEU A 163 -11.50 -8.83 -4.73
N ASP A 164 -12.60 -8.28 -5.22
CA ASP A 164 -13.51 -8.99 -6.14
C ASP A 164 -12.82 -9.43 -7.43
N ALA A 165 -12.05 -8.54 -8.05
CA ALA A 165 -11.29 -8.88 -9.25
C ALA A 165 -10.24 -9.96 -8.97
N PHE A 166 -9.56 -9.86 -7.83
CA PHE A 166 -8.59 -10.86 -7.39
C PHE A 166 -9.25 -12.23 -7.13
N MET A 167 -10.38 -12.25 -6.42
CA MET A 167 -11.12 -13.47 -6.12
C MET A 167 -11.72 -14.09 -7.38
N THR A 168 -12.14 -13.29 -8.36
CA THR A 168 -12.61 -13.81 -9.67
C THR A 168 -11.51 -14.59 -10.39
N GLN A 169 -10.27 -14.06 -10.41
CA GLN A 169 -9.12 -14.75 -10.99
C GLN A 169 -8.73 -15.99 -10.17
N TRP A 170 -8.85 -15.90 -8.84
CA TRP A 170 -8.61 -17.01 -7.93
C TRP A 170 -9.56 -18.17 -8.19
N SER A 171 -10.87 -17.89 -8.27
CA SER A 171 -11.94 -18.83 -8.60
C SER A 171 -11.62 -19.63 -9.86
N GLN A 172 -11.20 -18.94 -10.93
CA GLN A 172 -10.83 -19.57 -12.19
C GLN A 172 -9.58 -20.46 -12.06
N THR A 173 -8.56 -19.97 -11.35
CA THR A 173 -7.29 -20.71 -11.17
C THR A 173 -7.49 -22.00 -10.40
N MET A 174 -8.38 -21.99 -9.40
CA MET A 174 -8.63 -23.14 -8.53
C MET A 174 -9.79 -24.01 -9.02
N ASN A 175 -10.50 -23.59 -10.08
CA ASN A 175 -11.76 -24.19 -10.54
C ASN A 175 -12.80 -24.31 -9.41
N GLN A 176 -13.02 -23.20 -8.70
CA GLN A 176 -13.90 -23.09 -7.54
C GLN A 176 -14.77 -21.83 -7.70
N ASP A 177 -16.08 -21.94 -7.54
CA ASP A 177 -17.02 -20.82 -7.66
C ASP A 177 -17.28 -20.15 -6.30
N TYR A 178 -16.53 -19.09 -6.04
CA TYR A 178 -16.69 -18.31 -4.81
C TYR A 178 -17.86 -17.31 -4.91
N THR A 179 -18.83 -17.45 -4.02
CA THR A 179 -19.90 -16.49 -3.76
C THR A 179 -19.51 -15.55 -2.63
N LYS A 180 -19.62 -14.24 -2.86
CA LYS A 180 -19.31 -13.21 -1.86
C LYS A 180 -20.53 -12.87 -1.02
N TYR A 181 -20.35 -12.62 0.28
CA TYR A 181 -21.35 -11.93 1.09
C TYR A 181 -21.59 -10.50 0.57
N ASP A 182 -22.84 -10.17 0.26
CA ASP A 182 -23.21 -8.92 -0.42
C ASP A 182 -23.40 -7.71 0.54
N GLY A 183 -23.29 -7.95 1.86
CA GLY A 183 -23.50 -6.94 2.89
C GLY A 183 -24.95 -6.77 3.33
N VAL A 184 -25.90 -7.52 2.77
CA VAL A 184 -27.34 -7.40 3.00
C VAL A 184 -27.97 -8.76 3.31
N HIS A 185 -27.82 -9.73 2.42
CA HIS A 185 -28.35 -11.08 2.55
C HIS A 185 -27.29 -12.00 3.14
N GLU A 186 -27.63 -12.71 4.20
CA GLU A 186 -26.72 -13.67 4.82
C GLU A 186 -26.25 -14.69 3.78
N LEU A 187 -24.94 -14.94 3.77
CA LEU A 187 -24.31 -15.94 2.93
C LEU A 187 -24.56 -17.30 3.58
N ASP A 188 -25.41 -18.10 2.96
CA ASP A 188 -25.64 -19.50 3.30
C ASP A 188 -24.53 -20.37 2.69
N ILE A 189 -24.08 -21.37 3.45
CA ILE A 189 -23.06 -22.32 3.02
C ILE A 189 -23.55 -23.74 3.29
N SER A 190 -23.03 -24.72 2.54
CA SER A 190 -23.52 -26.10 2.53
C SER A 190 -23.59 -26.83 3.88
N THR A 191 -22.87 -26.37 4.90
CA THR A 191 -22.93 -26.92 6.28
C THR A 191 -24.06 -26.31 7.13
N GLY A 192 -24.86 -25.40 6.57
CA GLY A 192 -25.99 -24.74 7.24
C GLY A 192 -25.60 -23.50 8.06
N LEU A 193 -24.36 -23.01 7.91
CA LEU A 193 -23.91 -21.78 8.55
C LEU A 193 -24.27 -20.56 7.69
N LEU A 194 -24.88 -19.58 8.36
CA LEU A 194 -25.16 -18.26 7.81
C LEU A 194 -24.09 -17.25 8.23
N TYR A 195 -23.44 -16.59 7.28
CA TYR A 195 -22.48 -15.51 7.55
C TYR A 195 -23.05 -14.14 7.16
N PRO A 196 -22.76 -13.08 7.95
CA PRO A 196 -21.83 -13.01 9.07
C PRO A 196 -22.40 -13.47 10.42
N ARG A 197 -23.67 -13.90 10.50
CA ARG A 197 -24.35 -14.27 11.76
C ARG A 197 -23.54 -15.21 12.65
N HIS A 198 -23.01 -16.30 12.11
CA HIS A 198 -22.28 -17.31 12.88
C HIS A 198 -20.79 -16.99 13.12
N LEU A 199 -20.32 -15.78 12.80
CA LEU A 199 -18.97 -15.36 13.19
C LEU A 199 -18.77 -15.46 14.72
N SER A 200 -19.80 -15.19 15.52
CA SER A 200 -19.73 -15.27 16.99
C SER A 200 -19.49 -16.69 17.54
N ASP A 201 -19.66 -17.71 16.73
CA ASP A 201 -19.50 -19.12 17.13
C ASP A 201 -18.13 -19.69 16.76
N VAL A 202 -17.36 -18.99 15.93
CA VAL A 202 -16.07 -19.46 15.41
C VAL A 202 -15.06 -19.79 16.50
N ILE A 203 -14.34 -20.89 16.30
CA ILE A 203 -13.17 -21.28 17.07
C ILE A 203 -11.89 -20.94 16.28
N PHE A 204 -10.90 -20.33 16.93
CA PHE A 204 -9.54 -20.17 16.41
C PHE A 204 -8.54 -20.76 17.42
N LYS A 205 -7.68 -21.69 16.98
CA LYS A 205 -6.71 -22.40 17.83
C LYS A 205 -7.31 -22.99 19.14
N GLY A 206 -8.52 -23.56 19.04
CA GLY A 206 -9.19 -24.23 20.16
C GLY A 206 -9.90 -23.32 21.16
N GLN A 207 -9.99 -22.01 20.89
CA GLN A 207 -10.74 -21.05 21.70
C GLN A 207 -11.75 -20.28 20.86
N ARG A 208 -12.86 -19.80 21.46
CA ARG A 208 -13.80 -18.91 20.76
C ARG A 208 -13.06 -17.64 20.32
N ALA A 209 -13.12 -17.34 19.03
CA ALA A 209 -12.43 -16.20 18.45
C ALA A 209 -13.20 -14.90 18.75
N SER A 210 -12.48 -13.81 19.01
CA SER A 210 -13.06 -12.47 18.98
C SER A 210 -13.08 -12.00 17.53
N ILE A 211 -14.17 -12.27 16.82
CA ILE A 211 -14.31 -12.00 15.39
C ILE A 211 -15.68 -11.40 15.09
N ALA A 212 -15.72 -10.39 14.23
CA ALA A 212 -16.98 -9.78 13.79
C ALA A 212 -16.87 -9.16 12.41
N TRP A 213 -18.03 -8.96 11.79
CA TRP A 213 -18.17 -8.17 10.58
C TRP A 213 -17.88 -6.69 10.85
N ALA A 214 -16.95 -6.12 10.09
CA ALA A 214 -16.46 -4.76 10.23
C ALA A 214 -16.11 -4.22 8.83
N PRO A 215 -17.08 -3.68 8.07
CA PRO A 215 -16.90 -3.31 6.65
C PRO A 215 -15.91 -2.16 6.44
N SER A 216 -15.54 -1.43 7.50
CA SER A 216 -14.48 -0.42 7.50
C SER A 216 -13.08 -0.99 7.78
N GLY A 217 -12.97 -2.28 8.13
CA GLY A 217 -11.77 -2.92 8.64
C GLY A 217 -11.35 -2.50 10.04
N LYS A 218 -12.13 -1.64 10.71
CA LYS A 218 -11.93 -1.21 12.09
C LYS A 218 -13.03 -1.77 12.98
N GLY A 219 -12.64 -2.25 14.15
CA GLY A 219 -13.57 -2.68 15.19
C GLY A 219 -12.82 -3.05 16.47
N THR A 220 -13.58 -3.43 17.49
CA THR A 220 -13.06 -3.81 18.82
C THR A 220 -12.71 -5.30 18.92
N HIS A 221 -12.90 -6.06 17.84
CA HIS A 221 -12.67 -7.50 17.81
C HIS A 221 -11.23 -7.79 17.40
N GLU A 222 -10.71 -8.96 17.78
CA GLU A 222 -9.39 -9.39 17.37
C GLU A 222 -9.29 -9.54 15.85
N TYR A 223 -10.35 -10.04 15.22
CA TYR A 223 -10.47 -10.19 13.77
C TYR A 223 -11.65 -9.37 13.24
N ASN A 224 -11.36 -8.32 12.48
CA ASN A 224 -12.34 -7.40 11.92
C ASN A 224 -12.54 -7.73 10.43
N VAL A 225 -13.58 -8.50 10.13
CA VAL A 225 -13.83 -9.09 8.80
C VAL A 225 -14.41 -8.06 7.86
N VAL A 226 -13.80 -7.91 6.68
CA VAL A 226 -14.17 -6.94 5.64
C VAL A 226 -14.77 -7.57 4.40
N ALA A 227 -14.53 -8.86 4.16
CA ALA A 227 -15.15 -9.63 3.09
C ALA A 227 -15.18 -11.13 3.44
N ILE A 228 -16.20 -11.82 2.96
CA ILE A 228 -16.40 -13.27 3.13
C ILE A 228 -16.72 -13.85 1.76
N TYR A 229 -16.01 -14.91 1.37
CA TYR A 229 -16.24 -15.64 0.13
C TYR A 229 -16.38 -17.13 0.43
N ASN A 230 -17.44 -17.76 -0.06
CA ASN A 230 -17.69 -19.19 0.11
C ASN A 230 -17.74 -19.90 -1.23
N HIS A 231 -17.08 -21.06 -1.31
CA HIS A 231 -17.31 -22.05 -2.36
C HIS A 231 -17.89 -23.30 -1.70
N ASP A 232 -19.06 -23.74 -2.15
CA ASP A 232 -19.61 -25.04 -1.79
C ASP A 232 -19.14 -26.07 -2.81
N GLY A 233 -18.45 -27.10 -2.35
CA GLY A 233 -18.00 -28.14 -3.26
C GLY A 233 -19.13 -29.10 -3.59
N THR A 234 -19.01 -29.72 -4.76
CA THR A 234 -19.99 -30.67 -5.30
C THR A 234 -19.52 -32.13 -5.19
N GLU A 235 -18.27 -32.34 -4.80
CA GLU A 235 -17.65 -33.65 -4.73
C GLU A 235 -17.65 -34.23 -3.31
N PRO A 236 -17.88 -35.53 -3.11
CA PRO A 236 -17.81 -36.16 -1.78
C PRO A 236 -16.44 -36.03 -1.10
N PRO A 237 -16.39 -35.99 0.25
CA PRO A 237 -17.52 -36.08 1.16
C PRO A 237 -18.33 -34.76 1.21
N LEU A 238 -19.66 -34.87 1.12
CA LEU A 238 -20.60 -33.74 1.23
C LEU A 238 -21.28 -33.72 2.60
N PRO A 239 -21.68 -32.54 3.13
CA PRO A 239 -21.38 -31.21 2.59
C PRO A 239 -19.88 -30.90 2.70
N ASN A 240 -19.36 -30.08 1.79
CA ASN A 240 -18.04 -29.49 1.92
C ASN A 240 -18.04 -28.07 1.39
N HIS A 241 -17.15 -27.26 1.94
CA HIS A 241 -17.01 -25.88 1.55
C HIS A 241 -15.58 -25.39 1.79
N ILE A 242 -15.29 -24.23 1.21
CA ILE A 242 -14.11 -23.43 1.51
C ILE A 242 -14.61 -22.01 1.72
N THR A 243 -14.58 -21.53 2.96
CA THR A 243 -14.95 -20.15 3.28
C THR A 243 -13.72 -19.35 3.66
N TYR A 244 -13.42 -18.32 2.88
CA TYR A 244 -12.36 -17.36 3.19
C TYR A 244 -12.93 -16.12 3.87
N PHE A 245 -12.26 -15.68 4.93
CA PHE A 245 -12.56 -14.44 5.65
C PHE A 245 -11.36 -13.51 5.53
N PHE A 246 -11.56 -12.40 4.85
CA PHE A 246 -10.57 -11.35 4.72
C PHE A 246 -10.78 -10.36 5.87
N ALA A 247 -9.77 -10.17 6.72
CA ALA A 247 -9.93 -9.44 7.97
C ALA A 247 -8.70 -8.62 8.35
N PHE A 248 -8.86 -7.73 9.32
CA PHE A 248 -7.76 -7.03 9.98
C PHE A 248 -7.60 -7.51 11.42
N ARG A 249 -6.38 -7.91 11.79
CA ARG A 249 -5.97 -8.18 13.16
C ARG A 249 -4.92 -7.15 13.56
N ASN A 250 -5.22 -6.32 14.55
CA ASN A 250 -4.36 -5.20 14.95
C ASN A 250 -3.90 -4.36 13.74
N ASP A 251 -4.85 -3.92 12.92
CA ASP A 251 -4.63 -3.16 11.67
C ASP A 251 -3.80 -3.86 10.58
N SER A 252 -3.42 -5.12 10.80
CA SER A 252 -2.68 -5.93 9.82
C SER A 252 -3.62 -6.84 9.05
N PRO A 253 -3.55 -6.87 7.71
CA PRO A 253 -4.39 -7.75 6.90
C PRO A 253 -4.06 -9.22 7.17
N ILE A 254 -5.09 -10.04 7.36
CA ILE A 254 -5.01 -11.48 7.52
C ILE A 254 -6.12 -12.16 6.71
N VAL A 255 -5.84 -13.36 6.20
CA VAL A 255 -6.83 -14.18 5.52
C VAL A 255 -7.03 -15.45 6.34
N LEU A 256 -8.24 -15.63 6.85
CA LEU A 256 -8.64 -16.85 7.54
C LEU A 256 -9.40 -17.77 6.59
N VAL A 257 -9.38 -19.07 6.88
CA VAL A 257 -10.10 -20.08 6.12
C VAL A 257 -10.80 -21.04 7.07
N ASP A 258 -12.01 -21.45 6.69
CA ASP A 258 -12.75 -22.55 7.26
C ASP A 258 -13.04 -23.59 6.18
N GLN A 259 -12.84 -24.85 6.54
CA GLN A 259 -13.14 -26.04 5.72
C GLN A 259 -13.76 -27.14 6.59
N SER A 260 -14.31 -26.77 7.75
CA SER A 260 -14.90 -27.69 8.73
C SER A 260 -16.18 -28.29 8.16
N ARG A 261 -16.32 -29.62 8.19
CA ARG A 261 -17.53 -30.29 7.67
C ARG A 261 -18.66 -30.36 8.68
N ASP A 262 -18.32 -30.57 9.95
CA ASP A 262 -19.26 -30.83 11.03
C ASP A 262 -18.90 -30.00 12.27
N GLY A 263 -19.92 -29.68 13.07
CA GLY A 263 -19.75 -29.00 14.35
C GLY A 263 -19.47 -27.50 14.21
N THR A 264 -18.84 -26.92 15.23
CA THR A 264 -18.54 -25.49 15.27
C THR A 264 -17.41 -25.14 14.29
N PRO A 265 -17.57 -24.09 13.46
CA PRO A 265 -16.57 -23.72 12.46
C PRO A 265 -15.23 -23.38 13.13
N THR A 266 -14.17 -24.02 12.66
CA THR A 266 -12.81 -23.82 13.18
C THR A 266 -11.97 -23.14 12.12
N LEU A 267 -11.65 -21.87 12.35
CA LEU A 267 -10.87 -21.07 11.43
C LEU A 267 -9.38 -21.20 11.71
N GLY A 268 -8.60 -21.23 10.63
CA GLY A 268 -7.14 -21.08 10.63
C GLY A 268 -6.71 -19.93 9.73
N GLU A 269 -5.48 -19.43 9.89
CA GLU A 269 -4.89 -18.58 8.85
C GLU A 269 -4.64 -19.43 7.60
N THR A 270 -4.97 -18.91 6.42
CA THR A 270 -4.74 -19.65 5.19
C THR A 270 -3.25 -19.91 4.97
N GLU A 271 -2.91 -21.14 4.61
CA GLU A 271 -1.56 -21.46 4.16
C GLU A 271 -1.27 -20.94 2.75
N ASN A 272 -2.31 -20.51 2.03
CA ASN A 272 -2.19 -20.04 0.66
C ASN A 272 -1.49 -18.68 0.57
N VAL A 273 -0.22 -18.71 0.18
CA VAL A 273 0.63 -17.51 0.07
C VAL A 273 0.05 -16.48 -0.90
N LYS A 274 -0.56 -16.92 -2.02
CA LYS A 274 -1.15 -16.00 -3.02
C LYS A 274 -2.32 -15.21 -2.45
N LEU A 275 -3.19 -15.84 -1.65
CA LEU A 275 -4.29 -15.16 -0.98
C LEU A 275 -3.77 -14.17 0.08
N LYS A 276 -2.79 -14.58 0.90
CA LYS A 276 -2.18 -13.70 1.91
C LYS A 276 -1.55 -12.46 1.27
N GLU A 277 -0.69 -12.65 0.28
CA GLU A 277 0.01 -11.57 -0.40
C GLU A 277 -0.94 -10.71 -1.25
N GLY A 278 -1.92 -11.34 -1.90
CA GLY A 278 -2.95 -10.67 -2.69
C GLY A 278 -3.76 -9.71 -1.83
N PHE A 279 -4.30 -10.20 -0.72
CA PHE A 279 -5.06 -9.37 0.21
C PHE A 279 -4.19 -8.30 0.89
N ALA A 280 -2.99 -8.65 1.34
CA ALA A 280 -2.08 -7.67 1.95
C ALA A 280 -1.73 -6.53 0.99
N ARG A 281 -1.54 -6.83 -0.30
CA ARG A 281 -1.32 -5.82 -1.35
C ARG A 281 -2.54 -4.91 -1.50
N ILE A 282 -3.75 -5.48 -1.56
CA ILE A 282 -4.99 -4.72 -1.73
C ILE A 282 -5.27 -3.85 -0.48
N ALA A 283 -5.06 -4.38 0.72
CA ALA A 283 -5.25 -3.66 1.97
C ALA A 283 -4.33 -2.42 2.11
N ARG A 284 -3.19 -2.40 1.42
CA ARG A 284 -2.24 -1.28 1.41
C ARG A 284 -2.57 -0.17 0.39
N ASN A 285 -3.46 -0.43 -0.57
CA ASN A 285 -3.78 0.47 -1.70
C ASN A 285 -4.87 1.51 -1.37
#